data_AF-A0A954EYQ8-F1
#
_entry.id   AF-A0A954EYQ8-F1
#
_cell.length_a   1.000
_cell.length_b   1.000
_cell.length_c   1.000
_cell.angle_alpha   90.00
_cell.angle_beta   90.00
_cell.angle_gamma   90.00
#
_symmetry.space_group_name_H-M   'P 1'
#
loop_
_entity.id
_entity.type
_entity.pdbx_description
1 polymer ?
#
loop_
_entity_poly.entity_id
_entity_poly.type
_entity_poly.pdbx_seq_one_letter_code
_entity_poly.pdbx_strand_id
1 'polypeptide(L)'
;MVGNLGRWRSEARRILKDRPKLESLSGGDLFQKAREVQWRAKSGENLRRLLPDAYALGIEASRRALGMMHFEVQVMGAIALFEGYITEMQTGEGKTLTATLPVILRGITGSGVHVVTSNDYLARRDAETMGKVYTLLGMKTGCIQQQMPDDERRQNYDCDITYGTASEVGFDFLRDRLKKGAGAEEMPNRSIFHGTGGSEAPVQRGHYFALIDEADSILIDEARTPLII
;
A
#
# COMPACT_ATOMS: atom_id res chain seq x y z
N MET A 1 -16.28 16.88 -11.99
CA MET A 1 -15.19 17.16 -11.03
C MET A 1 -15.61 18.07 -9.87
N VAL A 2 -16.31 19.20 -10.09
CA VAL A 2 -16.66 20.18 -9.02
C VAL A 2 -17.51 19.59 -7.87
N GLY A 3 -18.40 18.63 -8.16
CA GLY A 3 -19.26 18.00 -7.14
C GLY A 3 -18.52 17.12 -6.12
N ASN A 4 -17.35 16.57 -6.47
CA ASN A 4 -16.61 15.66 -5.59
C ASN A 4 -15.83 16.42 -4.51
N LEU A 5 -15.27 17.59 -4.84
CA LEU A 5 -14.48 18.39 -3.90
C LEU A 5 -15.28 18.80 -2.66
N GLY A 6 -16.53 19.24 -2.84
CA GLY A 6 -17.40 19.61 -1.72
C GLY A 6 -17.69 18.43 -0.79
N ARG A 7 -17.96 17.26 -1.37
CA ARG A 7 -18.18 16.01 -0.61
C ARG A 7 -16.92 15.57 0.13
N TRP A 8 -15.78 15.51 -0.54
CA TRP A 8 -14.50 15.13 0.08
C TRP A 8 -14.12 16.08 1.20
N ARG A 9 -14.33 17.39 1.03
CA ARG A 9 -14.10 18.38 2.07
C ARG A 9 -14.99 18.15 3.28
N SER A 10 -16.28 17.93 3.07
CA SER A 10 -17.24 17.66 4.15
C SER A 10 -16.85 16.41 4.93
N GLU A 11 -16.46 15.34 4.23
CA GLU A 11 -16.02 14.09 4.83
C GLU A 11 -14.69 14.25 5.59
N ALA A 12 -13.70 14.92 5.00
CA ALA A 12 -12.42 15.20 5.64
C ALA A 12 -12.59 15.96 6.97
N ARG A 13 -13.45 16.98 6.98
CA ARG A 13 -13.77 17.74 8.20
C ARG A 13 -14.43 16.88 9.27
N ARG A 14 -15.32 15.96 8.88
CA ARG A 14 -15.95 15.03 9.81
C ARG A 14 -14.90 14.14 10.48
N ILE A 15 -14.01 13.54 9.68
CA ILE A 15 -12.92 12.69 10.17
C ILE A 15 -12.01 13.45 11.14
N LEU A 16 -11.57 14.65 10.76
CA LEU A 16 -10.70 15.49 11.60
C LEU A 16 -11.38 15.94 12.89
N LYS A 17 -12.69 16.19 12.86
CA LYS A 17 -13.49 16.58 14.03
C LYS A 17 -13.69 15.43 15.02
N ASP A 18 -13.80 14.19 14.54
CA ASP A 18 -14.03 13.02 15.41
C ASP A 18 -12.71 12.43 15.96
N ARG A 19 -11.58 12.69 15.31
CA ARG A 19 -10.24 12.24 15.70
C ARG A 19 -9.86 12.52 17.18
N PRO A 20 -10.17 13.67 17.82
CA PRO A 20 -9.78 13.92 19.21
C PRO A 20 -10.24 12.84 20.21
N LYS A 21 -11.30 12.08 19.87
CA LYS A 21 -11.75 10.92 20.66
C LYS A 21 -10.71 9.79 20.73
N LEU A 22 -9.76 9.75 19.79
CA LEU A 22 -8.67 8.78 19.72
C LEU A 22 -7.41 9.26 20.44
N GLU A 23 -7.25 10.57 20.69
CA GLU A 23 -6.06 11.14 21.33
C GLU A 23 -5.91 10.65 22.79
N SER A 24 -7.03 10.44 23.48
CA SER A 24 -7.06 9.96 24.86
C SER A 24 -6.83 8.46 25.01
N LEU A 25 -6.80 7.69 23.91
CA LEU A 25 -6.65 6.25 23.95
C LEU A 25 -5.23 5.84 24.29
N SER A 26 -5.06 4.76 25.05
CA SER A 26 -3.74 4.15 25.20
C SER A 26 -3.25 3.54 23.87
N GLY A 27 -1.98 3.10 23.82
CA GLY A 27 -1.48 2.34 22.66
C GLY A 27 -2.26 1.03 22.45
N GLY A 28 -2.60 0.35 23.55
CA GLY A 28 -3.39 -0.88 23.51
C GLY A 28 -4.81 -0.65 22.99
N ASP A 29 -5.48 0.41 23.45
CA ASP A 29 -6.85 0.71 23.01
C ASP A 29 -6.91 1.13 21.54
N LEU A 30 -5.90 1.88 21.06
CA LEU A 30 -5.79 2.23 19.64
C LEU A 30 -5.62 0.97 18.78
N PHE A 31 -4.77 0.05 19.21
CA PHE A 31 -4.58 -1.24 18.55
C PHE A 31 -5.88 -2.07 18.55
N GLN A 32 -6.62 -2.12 19.67
CA GLN A 32 -7.90 -2.85 19.71
C GLN A 32 -8.94 -2.25 18.76
N LYS A 33 -9.06 -0.92 18.68
CA LYS A 33 -9.93 -0.28 17.68
C LYS A 33 -9.51 -0.60 16.25
N ALA A 34 -8.21 -0.63 15.95
CA ALA A 34 -7.73 -1.05 14.64
C ALA A 34 -8.15 -2.49 14.32
N ARG A 35 -8.09 -3.40 15.30
CA ARG A 35 -8.55 -4.79 15.16
C ARG A 35 -10.05 -4.91 14.94
N GLU A 36 -10.86 -4.09 15.60
CA GLU A 36 -12.32 -4.04 15.37
C GLU A 36 -12.63 -3.65 13.93
N VAL A 37 -11.99 -2.58 13.42
CA VAL A 37 -12.16 -2.13 12.03
C VAL A 37 -11.65 -3.20 11.06
N GLN A 38 -10.54 -3.87 11.37
CA GLN A 38 -10.02 -4.99 10.59
C GLN A 38 -11.01 -6.15 10.51
N TRP A 39 -11.63 -6.51 11.63
CA TRP A 39 -12.62 -7.60 11.67
C TRP A 39 -13.86 -7.26 10.84
N ARG A 40 -14.35 -6.01 10.94
CA ARG A 40 -15.47 -5.53 10.11
C ARG A 40 -15.14 -5.58 8.61
N ALA A 41 -13.94 -5.15 8.23
CA ALA A 41 -13.47 -5.22 6.85
C ALA A 41 -13.41 -6.67 6.34
N LYS A 42 -12.83 -7.59 7.13
CA LYS A 42 -12.73 -9.01 6.78
C LYS A 42 -14.08 -9.73 6.75
N SER A 43 -15.06 -9.21 7.47
CA SER A 43 -16.45 -9.68 7.44
C SER A 43 -17.26 -9.17 6.24
N GLY A 44 -16.63 -8.40 5.34
CA GLY A 44 -17.24 -7.90 4.11
C GLY A 44 -17.94 -6.54 4.23
N GLU A 45 -17.74 -5.81 5.33
CA GLU A 45 -18.28 -4.44 5.41
C GLU A 45 -17.66 -3.55 4.33
N ASN A 46 -18.50 -2.73 3.69
CA ASN A 46 -18.06 -1.84 2.62
C ASN A 46 -17.00 -0.86 3.11
N LEU A 47 -15.83 -0.82 2.46
CA LEU A 47 -14.72 0.05 2.85
C LEU A 47 -15.07 1.54 2.87
N ARG A 48 -16.05 2.02 2.08
CA ARG A 48 -16.53 3.41 2.16
C ARG A 48 -17.15 3.74 3.51
N ARG A 49 -17.78 2.75 4.17
CA ARG A 49 -18.35 2.91 5.51
C ARG A 49 -17.27 2.88 6.60
N LEU A 50 -16.20 2.12 6.36
CA LEU A 50 -15.05 2.04 7.27
C LEU A 50 -14.05 3.19 7.12
N LEU A 51 -14.11 3.92 6.01
CA LEU A 51 -13.17 5.00 5.70
C LEU A 51 -13.00 6.00 6.85
N PRO A 52 -14.07 6.52 7.50
CA PRO A 52 -13.90 7.51 8.54
C PRO A 52 -13.14 6.96 9.76
N ASP A 53 -13.48 5.74 10.19
CA ASP A 53 -12.84 5.07 11.32
C ASP A 53 -11.36 4.77 11.01
N ALA A 54 -11.10 4.19 9.83
CA ALA A 54 -9.74 3.83 9.40
C ALA A 54 -8.85 5.07 9.22
N TYR A 55 -9.40 6.17 8.67
CA TYR A 55 -8.63 7.39 8.45
C TYR A 55 -8.36 8.09 9.77
N ALA A 56 -9.33 8.16 10.69
CA ALA A 56 -9.10 8.71 12.02
C ALA A 56 -8.00 7.95 12.78
N LEU A 57 -8.01 6.61 12.70
CA LEU A 57 -6.95 5.76 13.24
C LEU A 57 -5.59 6.03 12.58
N GLY A 58 -5.55 6.15 11.25
CA GLY A 58 -4.33 6.47 10.51
C GLY A 58 -3.72 7.81 10.89
N ILE A 59 -4.55 8.86 11.03
CA ILE A 59 -4.09 10.18 11.45
C ILE A 59 -3.52 10.13 12.88
N GLU A 60 -4.19 9.45 13.80
CA GLU A 60 -3.71 9.32 15.18
C GLU A 60 -2.42 8.47 15.25
N ALA A 61 -2.31 7.41 14.46
CA ALA A 61 -1.09 6.62 14.35
C ALA A 61 0.08 7.46 13.77
N SER A 62 -0.17 8.28 12.75
CA SER A 62 0.85 9.19 12.20
C SER A 62 1.30 10.23 13.22
N ARG A 63 0.37 10.78 14.01
CA ARG A 63 0.71 11.70 15.10
C ARG A 63 1.62 11.04 16.14
N ARG A 64 1.31 9.82 16.57
CA ARG A 64 2.09 9.09 17.59
C ARG A 64 3.44 8.64 17.08
N ALA A 65 3.51 8.12 15.85
CA ALA A 65 4.72 7.54 15.30
C ALA A 65 5.69 8.59 14.76
N LEU A 66 5.18 9.67 14.16
CA LEU A 66 5.97 10.64 13.39
C LEU A 66 5.86 12.08 13.94
N GLY A 67 4.96 12.34 14.89
CA GLY A 67 4.66 13.72 15.31
C GLY A 67 3.94 14.54 14.25
N MET A 68 3.43 13.89 13.18
CA MET A 68 2.83 14.56 12.03
C MET A 68 1.32 14.39 12.02
N MET A 69 0.63 15.50 11.75
CA MET A 69 -0.81 15.58 11.66
C MET A 69 -1.24 15.81 10.22
N HIS A 70 -2.22 15.03 9.74
CA HIS A 70 -2.79 15.30 8.42
C HIS A 70 -3.62 16.58 8.41
N PHE A 71 -3.43 17.39 7.37
CA PHE A 71 -4.26 18.55 7.09
C PHE A 71 -5.54 18.18 6.32
N GLU A 72 -6.55 19.07 6.32
CA GLU A 72 -7.82 18.88 5.59
C GLU A 72 -7.57 18.51 4.12
N VAL A 73 -6.65 19.20 3.44
CA VAL A 73 -6.32 18.95 2.03
C VAL A 73 -5.70 17.57 1.79
N GLN A 74 -4.91 17.08 2.74
CA GLN A 74 -4.31 15.74 2.68
C GLN A 74 -5.38 14.67 2.87
N VAL A 75 -6.29 14.84 3.82
CA VAL A 75 -7.43 13.92 4.01
C VAL A 75 -8.35 13.93 2.79
N MET A 76 -8.59 15.09 2.16
CA MET A 76 -9.32 15.18 0.90
C MET A 76 -8.63 14.40 -0.23
N GLY A 77 -7.31 14.57 -0.39
CA GLY A 77 -6.50 13.82 -1.36
C GLY A 77 -6.57 12.31 -1.10
N ALA A 78 -6.44 11.89 0.16
CA ALA A 78 -6.58 10.50 0.56
C ALA A 78 -7.95 9.90 0.19
N ILE A 79 -9.04 10.65 0.33
CA ILE A 79 -10.39 10.19 -0.08
C ILE A 79 -10.44 10.02 -1.61
N ALA A 80 -9.89 10.98 -2.36
CA ALA A 80 -9.84 10.91 -3.81
C ALA A 80 -9.01 9.70 -4.31
N LEU A 81 -7.85 9.44 -3.72
CA LEU A 81 -7.01 8.26 -4.00
C LEU A 81 -7.77 6.95 -3.73
N PHE A 82 -8.46 6.84 -2.60
CA PHE A 82 -9.26 5.66 -2.29
C PHE A 82 -10.36 5.39 -3.33
N GLU A 83 -10.90 6.45 -3.93
CA GLU A 83 -11.92 6.38 -4.97
C GLU A 83 -11.38 6.14 -6.38
N GLY A 84 -10.05 6.03 -6.54
CA GLY A 84 -9.41 5.74 -7.81
C GLY A 84 -9.11 6.97 -8.67
N TYR A 85 -9.08 8.17 -8.08
CA TYR A 85 -8.66 9.39 -8.78
C TYR A 85 -7.15 9.62 -8.64
N ILE A 86 -6.58 10.34 -9.59
CA ILE A 86 -5.25 10.93 -9.47
C ILE A 86 -5.35 12.19 -8.62
N THR A 87 -4.45 12.36 -7.66
CA THR A 87 -4.36 13.55 -6.83
C THR A 87 -3.09 14.32 -7.15
N GLU A 88 -3.26 15.48 -7.76
CA GLU A 88 -2.17 16.43 -7.94
C GLU A 88 -1.94 17.19 -6.62
N MET A 89 -0.71 17.10 -6.11
CA MET A 89 -0.26 17.81 -4.92
C MET A 89 1.13 18.37 -5.22
N GLN A 90 1.40 19.60 -4.79
CA GLN A 90 2.72 20.19 -4.99
C GLN A 90 3.77 19.50 -4.11
N THR A 91 5.03 19.59 -4.51
CA THR A 91 6.15 19.11 -3.69
C THR A 91 6.13 19.84 -2.35
N GLY A 92 6.25 19.08 -1.25
CA GLY A 92 6.15 19.63 0.11
C GLY A 92 4.77 19.51 0.75
N GLU A 93 3.70 19.23 -0.01
CA GLU A 93 2.33 19.07 0.52
C GLU A 93 2.10 17.74 1.27
N GLY A 94 3.15 16.92 1.44
CA GLY A 94 3.08 15.66 2.19
C GLY A 94 2.34 14.54 1.45
N LYS A 95 2.68 14.29 0.19
CA LYS A 95 2.17 13.17 -0.63
C LYS A 95 2.31 11.83 0.08
N THR A 96 3.51 11.53 0.58
CA THR A 96 3.81 10.29 1.30
C THR A 96 2.95 10.11 2.55
N LEU A 97 2.76 11.19 3.33
CA LEU A 97 1.89 11.17 4.50
C LEU A 97 0.41 10.99 4.10
N THR A 98 -0.02 11.63 3.01
CA THR A 98 -1.38 11.50 2.47
C THR A 98 -1.69 10.06 2.04
N ALA A 99 -0.73 9.40 1.38
CA ALA A 99 -0.86 8.04 0.89
C ALA A 99 -1.06 7.01 2.02
N THR A 100 -0.66 7.30 3.26
CA THR A 100 -0.82 6.34 4.38
C THR A 100 -2.27 5.98 4.64
N LEU A 101 -3.20 6.93 4.50
CA LEU A 101 -4.62 6.73 4.81
C LEU A 101 -5.31 5.71 3.88
N PRO A 102 -5.27 5.84 2.53
CA PRO A 102 -5.83 4.82 1.65
C PRO A 102 -5.08 3.49 1.77
N VAL A 103 -3.77 3.50 2.01
CA VAL A 103 -2.98 2.28 2.23
C VAL A 103 -3.45 1.52 3.47
N ILE A 104 -3.70 2.21 4.59
CA ILE A 104 -4.27 1.60 5.81
C ILE A 104 -5.64 1.00 5.51
N LEU A 105 -6.57 1.78 4.94
CA LEU A 105 -7.93 1.31 4.68
C LEU A 105 -7.98 0.11 3.72
N ARG A 106 -7.06 0.04 2.74
CA ARG A 106 -6.98 -1.11 1.84
C ARG A 106 -6.26 -2.29 2.48
N GLY A 107 -5.19 -2.03 3.23
CA GLY A 107 -4.37 -3.05 3.87
C GLY A 107 -5.07 -3.77 5.03
N ILE A 108 -6.01 -3.12 5.76
CA ILE A 108 -6.77 -3.80 6.84
C ILE A 108 -7.56 -5.01 6.35
N THR A 109 -7.83 -5.12 5.04
CA THR A 109 -8.47 -6.30 4.46
C THR A 109 -7.59 -7.55 4.52
N GLY A 110 -6.26 -7.39 4.60
CA GLY A 110 -5.29 -8.48 4.51
C GLY A 110 -5.05 -9.01 3.09
N SER A 111 -5.60 -8.35 2.07
CA SER A 111 -5.47 -8.75 0.66
C SER A 111 -4.13 -8.34 0.02
N GLY A 112 -3.30 -7.58 0.75
CA GLY A 112 -2.03 -7.02 0.26
C GLY A 112 -2.23 -5.70 -0.49
N VAL A 113 -1.41 -4.69 -0.17
CA VAL A 113 -1.37 -3.39 -0.86
C VAL A 113 0.04 -3.18 -1.41
N HIS A 114 0.15 -2.86 -2.70
CA HIS A 114 1.42 -2.47 -3.30
C HIS A 114 1.53 -0.95 -3.31
N VAL A 115 2.58 -0.40 -2.70
CA VAL A 115 2.96 1.01 -2.84
C VAL A 115 4.14 1.07 -3.79
N VAL A 116 3.90 1.64 -4.97
CA VAL A 116 4.88 1.67 -6.06
C VAL A 116 5.57 3.03 -6.07
N THR A 117 6.89 3.03 -5.94
CA THR A 117 7.73 4.23 -5.97
C THR A 117 8.61 4.25 -7.22
N SER A 118 9.21 5.40 -7.53
CA SER A 118 10.08 5.55 -8.70
C SER A 118 11.46 4.89 -8.54
N ASN A 119 11.97 4.74 -7.31
CA ASN A 119 13.26 4.08 -7.06
C ASN A 119 13.32 3.33 -5.71
N ASP A 120 14.29 2.42 -5.59
CA ASP A 120 14.50 1.55 -4.43
C ASP A 120 14.81 2.32 -3.14
N TYR A 121 15.48 3.48 -3.25
CA TYR A 121 15.78 4.30 -2.08
C TYR A 121 14.48 4.85 -1.47
N LEU A 122 13.57 5.38 -2.29
CA LEU A 122 12.26 5.85 -1.83
C LEU A 122 11.42 4.70 -1.27
N ALA A 123 11.40 3.54 -1.94
CA ALA A 123 10.69 2.35 -1.44
C ALA A 123 11.13 1.98 -0.03
N ARG A 124 12.46 1.85 0.19
CA ARG A 124 13.02 1.50 1.50
C ARG A 124 12.75 2.58 2.55
N ARG A 125 13.04 3.84 2.22
CA ARG A 125 12.85 4.98 3.15
C ARG A 125 11.40 5.07 3.61
N ASP A 126 10.46 4.93 2.68
CA ASP A 126 9.04 5.08 2.98
C ASP A 126 8.48 3.85 3.70
N ALA A 127 8.93 2.64 3.36
CA ALA A 127 8.63 1.44 4.13
C ALA A 127 9.10 1.53 5.58
N GLU A 128 10.33 2.01 5.83
CA GLU A 128 10.88 2.17 7.18
C GLU A 128 10.16 3.28 7.96
N THR A 129 9.82 4.38 7.30
CA THR A 129 9.20 5.54 7.96
C THR A 129 7.71 5.29 8.23
N MET A 130 6.95 4.93 7.19
CA MET A 130 5.51 4.68 7.31
C MET A 130 5.20 3.33 7.96
N GLY A 131 6.12 2.37 7.91
CA GLY A 131 6.03 1.12 8.66
C GLY A 131 5.81 1.30 10.17
N LYS A 132 6.36 2.38 10.75
CA LYS A 132 6.12 2.75 12.16
C LYS A 132 4.65 3.11 12.41
N VAL A 133 4.02 3.80 11.46
CA VAL A 133 2.58 4.14 11.51
C VAL A 133 1.74 2.88 11.41
N TYR A 134 2.02 2.02 10.42
CA TYR A 134 1.28 0.80 10.17
C TYR A 134 1.37 -0.21 11.32
N THR A 135 2.54 -0.30 11.97
CA THR A 135 2.78 -1.19 13.11
C THR A 135 1.89 -0.83 14.31
N LEU A 136 1.62 0.46 14.57
CA LEU A 136 0.71 0.88 15.65
C LEU A 136 -0.73 0.38 15.44
N LEU A 137 -1.11 0.10 14.19
CA LEU A 137 -2.41 -0.44 13.81
C LEU A 137 -2.38 -1.97 13.61
N GLY A 138 -1.27 -2.62 13.95
CA GLY A 138 -1.11 -4.07 13.87
C GLY A 138 -0.89 -4.62 12.46
N MET A 139 -0.44 -3.77 11.53
CA MET A 139 -0.17 -4.15 10.14
C MET A 139 1.33 -4.38 9.92
N LYS A 140 1.66 -5.32 9.03
CA LYS A 140 3.03 -5.61 8.62
C LYS A 140 3.38 -4.90 7.32
N THR A 141 4.62 -4.42 7.23
CA THR A 141 5.16 -3.71 6.06
C THR A 141 6.36 -4.46 5.52
N GLY A 142 6.35 -4.78 4.23
CA GLY A 142 7.47 -5.32 3.48
C GLY A 142 8.02 -4.31 2.49
N CYS A 143 9.24 -4.55 2.00
CA CYS A 143 9.88 -3.78 0.95
C CYS A 143 10.58 -4.74 -0.01
N ILE A 144 10.27 -4.64 -1.29
CA ILE A 144 10.96 -5.35 -2.37
C ILE A 144 12.15 -4.49 -2.83
N GLN A 145 13.32 -5.11 -2.96
CA GLN A 145 14.53 -4.48 -3.47
C GLN A 145 15.20 -5.39 -4.50
N GLN A 146 16.08 -4.80 -5.30
CA GLN A 146 16.93 -5.55 -6.22
C GLN A 146 17.69 -6.69 -5.52
N GLN A 147 17.89 -7.79 -6.24
CA GLN A 147 18.68 -8.96 -5.81
C GLN A 147 18.17 -9.69 -4.56
N MET A 148 16.96 -9.40 -4.08
CA MET A 148 16.32 -10.20 -3.01
C MET A 148 16.03 -11.64 -3.48
N PRO A 149 16.43 -12.67 -2.69
CA PRO A 149 16.04 -14.05 -2.92
C PRO A 149 14.53 -14.28 -2.88
N ASP A 150 14.04 -15.31 -3.56
CA ASP A 150 12.61 -15.62 -3.65
C ASP A 150 11.92 -15.85 -2.29
N ASP A 151 12.62 -16.45 -1.33
CA ASP A 151 12.09 -16.66 0.02
C ASP A 151 11.85 -15.33 0.75
N GLU A 152 12.77 -14.38 0.61
CA GLU A 152 12.63 -13.04 1.19
C GLU A 152 11.54 -12.24 0.48
N ARG A 153 11.44 -12.34 -0.85
CA ARG A 153 10.35 -11.70 -1.61
C ARG A 153 8.99 -12.21 -1.14
N ARG A 154 8.82 -13.52 -0.95
CA ARG A 154 7.58 -14.10 -0.43
C ARG A 154 7.20 -13.52 0.93
N GLN A 155 8.16 -13.42 1.85
CA GLN A 155 7.92 -12.81 3.16
C GLN A 155 7.47 -11.34 3.06
N ASN A 156 8.04 -10.59 2.12
CA ASN A 156 7.68 -9.19 1.89
C ASN A 156 6.33 -9.01 1.20
N TYR A 157 5.94 -9.88 0.27
CA TYR A 157 4.59 -9.88 -0.31
C TYR A 157 3.53 -10.41 0.66
N ASP A 158 3.89 -11.24 1.64
CA ASP A 158 2.99 -11.73 2.70
C ASP A 158 2.59 -10.67 3.74
N CYS A 159 3.22 -9.49 3.68
CA CYS A 159 2.85 -8.35 4.49
C CYS A 159 1.50 -7.75 4.04
N ASP A 160 0.88 -6.95 4.92
CA ASP A 160 -0.36 -6.24 4.59
C ASP A 160 -0.11 -5.13 3.55
N ILE A 161 1.10 -4.57 3.59
CA ILE A 161 1.59 -3.47 2.74
C ILE A 161 2.99 -3.85 2.25
N THR A 162 3.23 -3.69 0.96
CA THR A 162 4.51 -3.96 0.31
C THR A 162 4.93 -2.75 -0.51
N TYR A 163 6.08 -2.18 -0.19
CA TYR A 163 6.72 -1.14 -1.00
C TYR A 163 7.63 -1.78 -2.06
N GLY A 164 7.75 -1.15 -3.21
CA GLY A 164 8.69 -1.58 -4.25
C GLY A 164 8.65 -0.64 -5.45
N THR A 165 9.57 -0.83 -6.38
CA THR A 165 9.55 -0.10 -7.65
C THR A 165 8.63 -0.76 -8.66
N ALA A 166 8.18 0.01 -9.66
CA ALA A 166 7.36 -0.51 -10.75
C ALA A 166 8.06 -1.67 -11.47
N SER A 167 9.37 -1.52 -11.73
CA SER A 167 10.22 -2.53 -12.35
C SER A 167 10.29 -3.82 -11.53
N GLU A 168 10.57 -3.75 -10.22
CA GLU A 168 10.69 -4.95 -9.39
C GLU A 168 9.38 -5.72 -9.27
N VAL A 169 8.27 -5.00 -9.03
CA VAL A 169 6.93 -5.61 -8.96
C VAL A 169 6.54 -6.23 -10.32
N GLY A 170 6.88 -5.57 -11.44
CA GLY A 170 6.61 -6.10 -12.77
C GLY A 170 7.48 -7.30 -13.14
N PHE A 171 8.77 -7.30 -12.81
CA PHE A 171 9.65 -8.43 -13.05
C PHE A 171 9.28 -9.65 -12.21
N ASP A 172 8.86 -9.47 -10.95
CA ASP A 172 8.32 -10.56 -10.13
C ASP A 172 7.07 -11.18 -10.76
N PHE A 173 6.17 -10.34 -11.30
CA PHE A 173 5.00 -10.84 -12.01
C PHE A 173 5.40 -11.70 -13.22
N LEU A 174 6.36 -11.27 -14.02
CA LEU A 174 6.84 -12.03 -15.18
C LEU A 174 7.51 -13.34 -14.76
N ARG A 175 8.39 -13.33 -13.75
CA ARG A 175 9.01 -14.54 -13.18
C ARG A 175 7.96 -15.53 -12.68
N ASP A 176 6.95 -15.05 -11.97
CA ASP A 176 5.86 -15.87 -11.46
C ASP A 176 5.00 -16.47 -12.58
N ARG A 177 4.81 -15.74 -13.69
CA ARG A 177 4.13 -16.25 -14.87
C ARG A 177 4.94 -17.32 -15.59
N LEU A 178 6.26 -17.19 -15.67
CA LEU A 178 7.13 -18.25 -16.21
C LEU A 178 7.07 -19.51 -15.33
N LYS A 179 7.08 -19.36 -14.00
CA LYS A 179 6.89 -20.48 -13.05
C LYS A 179 5.53 -21.16 -13.20
N LYS A 180 4.45 -20.39 -13.35
CA LYS A 180 3.07 -20.91 -13.55
C LYS A 180 2.83 -21.49 -14.94
N GLY A 181 3.44 -20.89 -15.97
CA GLY A 181 3.36 -21.31 -17.38
C GLY A 181 4.20 -22.53 -17.70
N ALA A 182 5.13 -22.92 -16.81
CA ALA A 182 5.78 -24.23 -16.80
C ALA A 182 4.83 -25.39 -16.39
N GLY A 183 3.55 -25.29 -16.75
CA GLY A 183 2.54 -26.31 -16.59
C GLY A 183 2.55 -27.33 -17.73
N ALA A 184 3.22 -28.44 -17.49
CA ALA A 184 2.97 -29.80 -17.98
C ALA A 184 3.15 -30.21 -19.47
N GLU A 185 2.96 -29.38 -20.51
CA GLU A 185 2.97 -29.93 -21.90
C GLU A 185 3.87 -29.24 -22.95
N GLU A 186 4.33 -28.00 -22.77
CA GLU A 186 4.87 -27.23 -23.91
C GLU A 186 6.38 -26.88 -23.90
N MET A 187 7.17 -27.27 -22.90
CA MET A 187 8.60 -26.91 -22.85
C MET A 187 9.50 -28.11 -22.45
N PRO A 188 10.21 -28.77 -23.40
CA PRO A 188 11.12 -29.87 -23.09
C PRO A 188 12.42 -29.43 -22.38
N ASN A 189 12.69 -28.13 -22.28
CA ASN A 189 13.88 -27.58 -21.60
C ASN A 189 13.52 -26.91 -20.27
N ARG A 190 13.16 -27.73 -19.28
CA ARG A 190 12.95 -27.35 -17.87
C ARG A 190 14.21 -26.76 -17.18
N SER A 191 15.36 -26.86 -17.84
CA SER A 191 16.70 -26.62 -17.29
C SER A 191 17.18 -25.15 -17.27
N ILE A 192 16.47 -24.18 -17.86
CA ILE A 192 17.02 -22.81 -17.98
C ILE A 192 16.99 -22.05 -16.62
N PHE A 193 16.04 -22.37 -15.74
CA PHE A 193 15.89 -21.70 -14.43
C PHE A 193 16.18 -22.61 -13.22
N HIS A 194 16.59 -23.88 -13.44
CA HIS A 194 16.94 -24.82 -12.37
C HIS A 194 18.26 -24.51 -11.65
N GLY A 195 18.97 -23.44 -12.02
CA GLY A 195 20.29 -23.08 -11.48
C GLY A 195 20.30 -22.28 -10.18
N THR A 196 19.15 -21.78 -9.70
CA THR A 196 19.10 -20.86 -8.55
C THR A 196 18.16 -21.36 -7.46
N GLY A 197 18.56 -22.41 -6.73
CA GLY A 197 18.16 -22.82 -5.36
C GLY A 197 16.83 -22.41 -4.70
N GLY A 198 15.79 -22.03 -5.44
CA GLY A 198 14.57 -21.40 -4.95
C GLY A 198 13.32 -22.20 -5.31
N SER A 199 12.29 -22.08 -4.49
CA SER A 199 10.99 -22.75 -4.68
C SER A 199 10.38 -22.43 -6.04
N GLU A 200 9.80 -23.45 -6.71
CA GLU A 200 8.99 -23.28 -7.94
C GLU A 200 7.71 -22.46 -7.69
N ALA A 201 7.39 -22.14 -6.43
CA ALA A 201 6.22 -21.33 -6.09
C ALA A 201 6.38 -19.86 -6.52
N PRO A 202 5.27 -19.20 -6.91
CA PRO A 202 5.26 -17.76 -7.16
C PRO A 202 5.62 -16.98 -5.89
N VAL A 203 6.24 -15.81 -6.06
CA VAL A 203 6.58 -14.92 -4.95
C VAL A 203 5.48 -13.92 -4.62
N GLN A 204 4.70 -13.51 -5.61
CA GLN A 204 3.59 -12.58 -5.44
C GLN A 204 2.31 -13.29 -4.98
N ARG A 205 1.47 -12.51 -4.30
CA ARG A 205 0.09 -12.88 -3.96
C ARG A 205 -0.86 -12.47 -5.10
N GLY A 206 -2.08 -12.05 -4.75
CA GLY A 206 -3.00 -11.42 -5.69
C GLY A 206 -2.72 -9.92 -5.87
N HIS A 207 -3.17 -9.36 -6.99
CA HIS A 207 -3.04 -7.93 -7.30
C HIS A 207 -4.30 -7.18 -6.87
N TYR A 208 -4.43 -6.91 -5.56
CA TYR A 208 -5.64 -6.32 -4.99
C TYR A 208 -5.73 -4.79 -5.18
N PHE A 209 -4.67 -4.07 -4.82
CA PHE A 209 -4.62 -2.62 -4.90
C PHE A 209 -3.16 -2.15 -5.05
N ALA A 210 -2.95 -1.18 -5.94
CA ALA A 210 -1.67 -0.49 -6.10
C ALA A 210 -1.88 1.02 -5.92
N LEU A 211 -1.06 1.63 -5.06
CA LEU A 211 -0.91 3.08 -4.98
C LEU A 211 0.38 3.46 -5.69
N ILE A 212 0.27 4.27 -6.74
CA ILE A 212 1.40 4.69 -7.56
C ILE A 212 1.83 6.09 -7.12
N ASP A 213 3.04 6.23 -6.59
CA ASP A 213 3.68 7.53 -6.42
C ASP A 213 4.28 7.98 -7.76
N GLU A 214 4.30 9.28 -8.02
CA GLU A 214 4.81 9.84 -9.30
C GLU A 214 4.15 9.19 -10.54
N ALA A 215 2.81 9.23 -10.57
CA ALA A 215 2.01 8.59 -11.60
C ALA A 215 2.30 9.08 -13.04
N ASP A 216 2.79 10.31 -13.20
CA ASP A 216 3.28 10.83 -14.48
C ASP A 216 4.50 10.04 -14.97
N SER A 217 5.53 9.90 -14.14
CA SER A 217 6.73 9.14 -14.50
C SER A 217 6.40 7.67 -14.79
N ILE A 218 5.63 7.01 -13.91
CA ILE A 218 5.41 5.57 -14.01
C ILE A 218 4.34 5.20 -15.06
N LEU A 219 3.23 5.95 -15.13
CA LEU A 219 2.09 5.59 -15.99
C LEU A 219 2.07 6.32 -17.34
N ILE A 220 2.91 7.34 -17.54
CA ILE A 220 2.99 8.10 -18.80
C ILE A 220 4.37 7.91 -19.44
N ASP A 221 5.43 8.31 -18.74
CA ASP A 221 6.78 8.31 -19.34
C ASP A 221 7.29 6.88 -19.58
N GLU A 222 7.09 5.99 -18.60
CA GLU A 222 7.52 4.59 -18.67
C GLU A 222 6.48 3.63 -19.28
N ALA A 223 5.31 4.13 -19.68
CA ALA A 223 4.18 3.29 -20.11
C ALA A 223 4.49 2.35 -21.29
N ARG A 224 5.49 2.69 -22.10
CA ARG A 224 5.90 1.92 -23.29
C ARG A 224 7.22 1.19 -23.12
N THR A 225 7.88 1.32 -21.97
CA THR A 225 9.14 0.63 -21.69
C THR A 225 8.82 -0.82 -21.32
N PRO A 226 9.18 -1.81 -22.15
CA PRO A 226 8.87 -3.20 -21.86
C PRO A 226 9.80 -3.74 -20.76
N LEU A 227 9.24 -4.55 -19.86
CA LEU A 227 10.03 -5.39 -18.96
C LEU A 227 10.31 -6.72 -19.68
N ILE A 228 11.59 -7.06 -19.84
CA ILE A 228 12.04 -8.24 -20.60
C ILE A 228 12.97 -9.08 -19.71
N ILE A 229 12.66 -10.38 -19.60
CA ILE A 229 13.48 -11.42 -18.93
C ILE A 229 14.14 -12.28 -19.99
#